data_AF-F9WIQ5-F1
#
_entry.id   AF-F9WIQ5-F1
#
_cell.length_a   1.000
_cell.length_b   1.000
_cell.length_c   1.000
_cell.angle_alpha   90.00
_cell.angle_beta   90.00
_cell.angle_gamma   90.00
#
_symmetry.space_group_name_H-M   'P 1'
#
loop_
_entity.id
_entity.type
_entity.pdbx_description
1 polymer ?
#
loop_
_entity_poly.entity_id
_entity_poly.type
_entity_poly.pdbx_seq_one_letter_code
_entity_poly.pdbx_strand_id
1 'polypeptide(L)'
;MGVQNQVVFGLLIGMIFCAACVSPGNTNRPAFLALCNLIQLTEKEVTLPAFVNTPTDLENDLIKLNMTTAEDNWYNLFPGNGESVWEQVKSEEKFKVFAGEEDTLWAQMYEKWEKAKKELLAESAEEGPKEFARPPAGARRTIARVKIQRMWRFYEETEKKRSGLKEKLEAQKAEIEKAFQLARAGTETGSVTSESFNTANRSTACGGKGADATGKSLANDLTCLCSATNIQYAQNVCTDGLPGQLWSTNDRGSERTDAYTAIKNVWDAEAVNDLKPTAHTIEKLLRNFTGLLGKGVAEGT
;
A
#
# COMPACT_ATOMS: atom_id res chain seq x y z
N MET A 1 -1.42 17.35 17.71
CA MET A 1 -2.36 16.71 16.76
C MET A 1 -1.66 15.46 16.23
N GLY A 2 -2.11 14.23 16.40
CA GLY A 2 -3.34 13.71 17.00
C GLY A 2 -3.10 12.26 17.42
N VAL A 3 -3.77 11.87 18.49
CA VAL A 3 -3.62 10.63 19.26
C VAL A 3 -4.34 9.46 18.56
N GLN A 4 -4.08 9.18 17.29
CA GLN A 4 -4.82 8.15 16.52
C GLN A 4 -4.00 6.98 15.95
N ASN A 5 -2.68 6.94 16.15
CA ASN A 5 -1.83 5.89 15.58
C ASN A 5 -1.61 4.64 16.46
N GLN A 6 -2.39 4.44 17.52
CA GLN A 6 -2.22 3.30 18.44
C GLN A 6 -3.35 2.26 18.44
N VAL A 7 -4.33 2.34 17.52
CA VAL A 7 -5.53 1.49 17.61
C VAL A 7 -5.38 0.11 16.93
N VAL A 8 -4.36 -0.16 16.13
CA VAL A 8 -4.35 -1.41 15.33
C VAL A 8 -3.60 -2.59 15.99
N PHE A 9 -2.78 -2.37 17.02
CA PHE A 9 -1.87 -3.42 17.53
C PHE A 9 -2.19 -3.98 18.92
N GLY A 10 -3.39 -3.76 19.44
CA GLY A 10 -3.68 -3.99 20.87
C GLY A 10 -4.89 -4.86 21.20
N LEU A 11 -5.30 -5.82 20.36
CA LEU A 11 -6.50 -6.63 20.67
C LEU A 11 -6.41 -8.09 20.17
N LEU A 12 -5.46 -8.85 20.71
CA LEU A 12 -5.50 -10.31 20.74
C LEU A 12 -5.10 -10.79 22.14
N ILE A 13 -5.97 -10.52 23.12
CA ILE A 13 -5.86 -11.13 24.45
C ILE A 13 -6.72 -12.41 24.44
N GLY A 14 -6.03 -13.56 24.50
CA GLY A 14 -6.52 -14.83 25.02
C GLY A 14 -7.83 -15.37 24.45
N MET A 15 -7.76 -16.08 23.32
CA MET A 15 -8.88 -16.89 22.83
C MET A 15 -9.03 -18.14 23.70
N ILE A 16 -10.10 -18.23 24.50
CA ILE A 16 -10.49 -19.50 25.13
C ILE A 16 -11.27 -20.30 24.08
N PHE A 17 -10.56 -21.09 23.28
CA PHE A 17 -11.18 -22.22 22.61
C PHE A 17 -11.16 -23.39 23.59
N CYS A 18 -12.33 -23.93 23.94
CA CYS A 18 -12.39 -25.17 24.68
C CYS A 18 -11.84 -26.28 23.79
N ALA A 19 -10.59 -26.69 24.02
CA ALA A 19 -9.92 -27.75 23.28
C ALA A 19 -10.63 -29.12 23.41
N ALA A 20 -11.64 -29.23 24.28
CA ALA A 20 -12.44 -30.42 24.52
C ALA A 20 -13.87 -30.40 23.91
N CYS A 21 -14.32 -29.30 23.29
CA CYS A 21 -15.68 -29.18 22.72
C CYS A 21 -15.75 -29.36 21.19
N VAL A 22 -14.84 -30.13 20.60
CA VAL A 22 -14.91 -30.46 19.17
C VAL A 22 -15.98 -31.54 19.00
N SER A 23 -17.13 -31.16 18.45
CA SER A 23 -18.21 -32.09 18.11
C SER A 23 -18.32 -32.21 16.59
N PRO A 24 -18.54 -33.42 16.04
CA PRO A 24 -18.77 -33.61 14.61
C PRO A 24 -19.96 -32.77 14.11
N GLY A 25 -19.96 -32.40 12.83
CA GLY A 25 -21.13 -31.77 12.20
C GLY A 25 -21.10 -30.24 12.17
N ASN A 26 -20.03 -29.65 11.62
CA ASN A 26 -19.94 -28.24 11.26
C ASN A 26 -20.13 -27.24 12.42
N THR A 27 -19.83 -27.65 13.65
CA THR A 27 -20.03 -26.86 14.87
C THR A 27 -19.15 -25.61 14.93
N ASN A 28 -17.97 -25.64 14.34
CA ASN A 28 -17.08 -24.48 14.23
C ASN A 28 -17.28 -23.68 12.93
N ARG A 29 -18.27 -24.01 12.09
CA ARG A 29 -18.47 -23.40 10.77
C ARG A 29 -18.57 -21.87 10.78
N PRO A 30 -19.28 -21.20 11.71
CA PRO A 30 -19.31 -19.74 11.73
C PRO A 30 -17.94 -19.10 11.98
N ALA A 31 -17.17 -19.64 12.93
CA ALA A 31 -15.81 -19.18 13.24
C ALA A 31 -14.83 -19.49 12.11
N PHE A 32 -15.00 -20.65 11.46
CA PHE A 32 -14.25 -21.06 10.28
C PHE A 32 -14.45 -20.05 9.14
N LEU A 33 -15.69 -19.75 8.79
CA LEU A 33 -16.01 -18.77 7.74
C LEU A 33 -15.48 -17.37 8.07
N ALA A 34 -15.50 -16.97 9.35
CA ALA A 34 -14.94 -15.68 9.77
C ALA A 34 -13.41 -15.62 9.58
N LEU A 35 -12.68 -16.66 9.99
CA LEU A 35 -11.23 -16.75 9.80
C LEU A 35 -10.84 -16.86 8.32
N CYS A 36 -11.59 -17.64 7.55
CA CYS A 36 -11.46 -17.71 6.10
C CYS A 36 -11.55 -16.31 5.48
N ASN A 37 -12.61 -15.55 5.77
CA ASN A 37 -12.75 -14.19 5.22
C ASN A 37 -11.56 -13.27 5.57
N LEU A 38 -11.02 -13.37 6.79
CA LEU A 38 -9.84 -12.61 7.19
C LEU A 38 -8.59 -13.03 6.40
N ILE A 39 -8.32 -14.34 6.27
CA ILE A 39 -7.18 -14.85 5.51
C ILE A 39 -7.29 -14.44 4.04
N GLN A 40 -8.47 -14.56 3.43
CA GLN A 40 -8.67 -14.16 2.04
C GLN A 40 -8.46 -12.67 1.82
N LEU A 41 -8.89 -11.82 2.77
CA LEU A 41 -8.62 -10.39 2.71
C LEU A 41 -7.11 -10.11 2.70
N THR A 42 -6.33 -10.83 3.52
CA THR A 42 -4.86 -10.70 3.57
C THR A 42 -4.14 -11.25 2.33
N GLU A 43 -4.84 -12.00 1.47
CA GLU A 43 -4.33 -12.50 0.19
C GLU A 43 -4.61 -11.54 -0.97
N LYS A 44 -5.45 -10.51 -0.78
CA LYS A 44 -5.75 -9.51 -1.81
C LYS A 44 -4.61 -8.51 -1.95
N GLU A 45 -4.41 -8.04 -3.18
CA GLU A 45 -3.52 -6.91 -3.46
C GLU A 45 -4.05 -5.63 -2.79
N VAL A 46 -3.17 -4.89 -2.13
CA VAL A 46 -3.50 -3.58 -1.57
C VAL A 46 -3.45 -2.55 -2.69
N THR A 47 -4.63 -2.15 -3.17
CA THR A 47 -4.76 -1.10 -4.17
C THR A 47 -4.87 0.26 -3.50
N LEU A 48 -4.05 1.21 -3.93
CA LEU A 48 -4.19 2.60 -3.53
C LEU A 48 -5.26 3.31 -4.37
N PRO A 49 -5.97 4.32 -3.81
CA PRO A 49 -6.77 5.22 -4.62
C PRO A 49 -5.91 5.81 -5.74
N ALA A 50 -6.48 5.94 -6.94
CA ALA A 50 -5.78 6.56 -8.05
C ALA A 50 -5.34 7.97 -7.65
N PHE A 51 -4.04 8.21 -7.72
CA PHE A 51 -3.52 9.55 -7.56
C PHE A 51 -3.89 10.31 -8.84
N VAL A 52 -4.68 11.39 -8.73
CA VAL A 52 -5.01 12.21 -9.90
C VAL A 52 -3.69 12.79 -10.42
N ASN A 53 -3.29 12.37 -11.61
CA ASN A 53 -2.12 12.93 -12.26
C ASN A 53 -2.42 14.41 -12.51
N THR A 54 -1.45 15.28 -12.20
CA THR A 54 -1.47 16.63 -12.75
C THR A 54 -1.53 16.51 -14.28
N PRO A 55 -2.23 17.42 -14.97
CA PRO A 55 -2.16 17.46 -16.44
C PRO A 55 -0.69 17.41 -16.84
N THR A 56 -0.33 16.46 -17.71
CA THR A 56 1.06 16.13 -18.05
C THR A 56 1.86 17.33 -18.56
N ASP A 57 1.18 18.39 -19.00
CA ASP A 57 1.79 19.54 -19.65
C ASP A 57 1.80 20.83 -18.80
N LEU A 58 1.15 20.87 -17.62
CA LEU A 58 1.02 22.12 -16.84
C LEU A 58 2.39 22.72 -16.44
N GLU A 59 3.34 21.88 -16.07
CA GLU A 59 4.71 22.34 -15.76
C GLU A 59 5.36 22.97 -16.99
N ASN A 60 5.27 22.29 -18.13
CA ASN A 60 5.85 22.75 -19.38
C ASN A 60 5.21 24.06 -19.85
N ASP A 61 3.88 24.18 -19.71
CA ASP A 61 3.13 25.40 -20.03
C ASP A 61 3.58 26.57 -19.17
N LEU A 62 3.74 26.37 -17.86
CA LEU A 62 4.24 27.40 -16.97
C LEU A 62 5.69 27.81 -17.32
N ILE A 63 6.53 26.85 -17.73
CA ILE A 63 7.89 27.13 -18.19
C ILE A 63 7.87 27.94 -19.48
N LYS A 64 7.03 27.58 -20.47
CA LYS A 64 6.84 28.33 -21.72
C LYS A 64 6.32 29.75 -21.46
N LEU A 65 5.34 29.90 -20.56
CA LEU A 65 4.84 31.20 -20.13
C LEU A 65 5.94 32.04 -19.46
N ASN A 66 6.75 31.43 -18.61
CA ASN A 66 7.88 32.13 -17.99
C ASN A 66 8.91 32.56 -19.04
N MET A 67 9.26 31.69 -19.99
CA MET A 67 10.20 31.97 -21.09
C MET A 67 9.70 33.10 -21.99
N THR A 68 8.42 33.08 -22.40
CA THR A 68 7.82 34.12 -23.26
C THR A 68 7.71 35.48 -22.57
N THR A 69 7.68 35.53 -21.23
CA THR A 69 7.62 36.78 -20.47
C THR A 69 8.95 37.23 -19.86
N ALA A 70 10.00 36.40 -19.96
CA ALA A 70 11.35 36.70 -19.46
C ALA A 70 12.03 37.85 -20.19
N GLU A 71 12.99 38.52 -19.56
CA GLU A 71 13.72 39.62 -20.21
C GLU A 71 14.51 39.13 -21.43
N ASP A 72 14.78 40.04 -22.37
CA ASP A 72 15.48 39.69 -23.61
C ASP A 72 16.88 39.12 -23.34
N ASN A 73 17.59 39.69 -22.37
CA ASN A 73 18.89 39.18 -21.91
C ASN A 73 18.79 37.71 -21.43
N TRP A 74 17.82 37.38 -20.59
CA TRP A 74 17.64 36.03 -20.06
C TRP A 74 17.15 35.06 -21.13
N TYR A 75 16.16 35.46 -21.94
CA TYR A 75 15.65 34.68 -23.05
C TYR A 75 16.77 34.29 -24.04
N ASN A 76 17.73 35.19 -24.27
CA ASN A 76 18.85 34.99 -25.19
C ASN A 76 20.02 34.17 -24.61
N LEU A 77 19.99 33.78 -23.34
CA LEU A 77 21.00 32.88 -22.77
C LEU A 77 20.94 31.48 -23.41
N PHE A 78 19.73 31.04 -23.75
CA PHE A 78 19.41 29.72 -24.28
C PHE A 78 19.52 29.70 -25.81
N PRO A 79 20.29 28.80 -26.44
CA PRO A 79 20.33 28.69 -27.91
C PRO A 79 18.98 28.26 -28.53
N GLY A 80 18.16 27.48 -27.82
CA GLY A 80 16.90 26.93 -28.34
C GLY A 80 17.10 25.77 -29.32
N ASN A 81 18.23 25.07 -29.26
CA ASN A 81 18.48 23.84 -30.03
C ASN A 81 18.01 22.58 -29.28
N GLY A 82 17.79 22.68 -27.96
CA GLY A 82 17.32 21.58 -27.11
C GLY A 82 18.37 20.53 -26.77
N GLU A 83 19.65 20.82 -27.00
CA GLU A 83 20.74 19.84 -26.88
C GLU A 83 21.77 20.23 -25.82
N SER A 84 21.77 21.49 -25.36
CA SER A 84 22.69 21.96 -24.33
C SER A 84 22.24 21.52 -22.94
N VAL A 85 23.18 21.01 -22.14
CA VAL A 85 22.99 20.70 -20.71
C VAL A 85 23.82 21.66 -19.84
N TRP A 86 23.37 21.89 -18.60
CA TRP A 86 24.00 22.89 -17.70
C TRP A 86 25.50 22.68 -17.54
N GLU A 87 25.92 21.43 -17.35
CA GLU A 87 27.33 21.07 -17.14
C GLU A 87 28.26 21.48 -18.29
N GLN A 88 27.75 21.54 -19.51
CA GLN A 88 28.54 21.95 -20.68
C GLN A 88 28.71 23.46 -20.76
N VAL A 89 27.68 24.21 -20.33
CA VAL A 89 27.60 25.66 -20.57
C VAL A 89 27.95 26.51 -19.35
N LYS A 90 27.92 25.95 -18.14
CA LYS A 90 28.10 26.71 -16.89
C LYS A 90 29.42 27.47 -16.77
N SER A 91 30.44 27.06 -17.52
CA SER A 91 31.76 27.72 -17.57
C SER A 91 31.84 28.89 -18.56
N GLU A 92 30.84 29.03 -19.44
CA GLU A 92 30.81 30.12 -20.42
C GLU A 92 30.61 31.47 -19.74
N GLU A 93 31.21 32.53 -20.31
CA GLU A 93 31.23 33.87 -19.72
C GLU A 93 29.84 34.40 -19.36
N LYS A 94 28.84 34.17 -20.21
CA LYS A 94 27.45 34.59 -20.00
C LYS A 94 26.76 33.91 -18.81
N PHE A 95 27.31 32.79 -18.31
CA PHE A 95 26.76 32.02 -17.19
C PHE A 95 27.56 32.17 -15.89
N LYS A 96 28.77 32.74 -15.94
CA LYS A 96 29.63 32.93 -14.76
C LYS A 96 28.97 33.73 -13.63
N VAL A 97 28.06 34.64 -13.95
CA VAL A 97 27.30 35.42 -12.95
C VAL A 97 26.35 34.55 -12.10
N PHE A 98 26.04 33.34 -12.54
CA PHE A 98 25.10 32.42 -11.87
C PHE A 98 25.78 31.24 -11.14
N ALA A 99 27.11 31.12 -11.22
CA ALA A 99 27.87 29.95 -10.75
C ALA A 99 28.12 29.88 -9.22
N GLY A 100 27.61 30.84 -8.42
CA GLY A 100 28.01 31.03 -7.01
C GLY A 100 27.02 30.57 -5.92
N GLU A 101 25.71 30.71 -6.11
CA GLU A 101 24.69 30.38 -5.09
C GLU A 101 23.44 29.68 -5.66
N GLU A 102 23.29 29.66 -6.99
CA GLU A 102 22.12 29.13 -7.72
C GLU A 102 22.43 27.87 -8.55
N ASP A 103 23.60 27.26 -8.33
CA ASP A 103 24.10 26.13 -9.14
C ASP A 103 23.19 24.89 -9.05
N THR A 104 22.26 24.85 -8.07
CA THR A 104 21.22 23.81 -7.98
C THR A 104 19.99 24.10 -8.84
N LEU A 105 19.52 25.36 -8.92
CA LEU A 105 18.33 25.70 -9.71
C LEU A 105 18.66 25.73 -11.21
N TRP A 106 19.80 26.32 -11.58
CA TRP A 106 20.28 26.29 -12.96
C TRP A 106 20.53 24.85 -13.42
N ALA A 107 21.18 24.01 -12.60
CA ALA A 107 21.33 22.60 -12.92
C ALA A 107 19.98 21.86 -13.11
N GLN A 108 18.97 22.18 -12.30
CA GLN A 108 17.65 21.53 -12.38
C GLN A 108 16.79 22.02 -13.55
N MET A 109 16.91 23.29 -13.92
CA MET A 109 15.95 23.96 -14.82
C MET A 109 16.52 24.29 -16.20
N TYR A 110 17.85 24.35 -16.37
CA TYR A 110 18.47 24.77 -17.63
C TYR A 110 17.96 23.97 -18.83
N GLU A 111 17.97 22.64 -18.73
CA GLU A 111 17.52 21.76 -19.81
C GLU A 111 16.03 21.95 -20.12
N LYS A 112 15.20 22.21 -19.10
CA LYS A 112 13.77 22.49 -19.28
C LYS A 112 13.55 23.83 -19.97
N TRP A 113 14.33 24.86 -19.61
CA TRP A 113 14.30 26.16 -20.28
C TRP A 113 14.78 26.06 -21.74
N GLU A 114 15.86 25.32 -21.98
CA GLU A 114 16.40 25.09 -23.32
C GLU A 114 15.40 24.35 -24.22
N LYS A 115 14.77 23.29 -23.69
CA LYS A 115 13.68 22.57 -24.35
C LYS A 115 12.47 23.47 -24.63
N ALA A 116 12.03 24.25 -23.64
CA ALA A 116 10.89 25.15 -23.82
C ALA A 116 11.18 26.22 -24.89
N LYS A 117 12.40 26.77 -24.94
CA LYS A 117 12.78 27.71 -25.99
C LYS A 117 12.76 27.05 -27.37
N LYS A 118 13.28 25.82 -27.51
CA LYS A 118 13.19 25.06 -28.76
C LYS A 118 11.74 24.88 -29.22
N GLU A 119 10.86 24.45 -28.32
CA GLU A 119 9.43 24.25 -28.61
C GLU A 119 8.77 25.56 -29.04
N LEU A 120 9.07 26.68 -28.38
CA LEU A 120 8.56 28.00 -28.75
C LEU A 120 9.07 28.49 -30.11
N LEU A 121 10.33 28.21 -30.46
CA LEU A 121 10.88 28.54 -31.77
C LEU A 121 10.24 27.70 -32.88
N ALA A 122 10.02 26.41 -32.63
CA ALA A 122 9.32 25.52 -33.55
C ALA A 122 7.86 25.99 -33.75
N GLU A 123 7.15 26.27 -32.65
CA GLU A 123 5.79 26.83 -32.70
C GLU A 123 5.78 28.14 -33.48
N SER A 124 6.75 29.03 -33.26
CA SER A 124 6.86 30.30 -33.98
C SER A 124 7.08 30.16 -35.50
N ALA A 125 7.64 29.03 -35.94
CA ALA A 125 7.89 28.75 -37.36
C ALA A 125 6.64 28.24 -38.10
N GLU A 126 5.63 27.73 -37.39
CA GLU A 126 4.38 27.28 -37.99
C GLU A 126 3.49 28.46 -38.43
N GLU A 127 2.56 28.26 -39.35
CA GLU A 127 1.55 29.27 -39.69
C GLU A 127 0.36 29.18 -38.71
N GLY A 128 -0.21 30.33 -38.30
CA GLY A 128 -1.41 30.39 -37.45
C GLY A 128 -1.19 30.97 -36.05
N PRO A 129 -2.26 31.04 -35.23
CA PRO A 129 -2.20 31.59 -33.87
C PRO A 129 -1.29 30.74 -32.98
N LYS A 130 -0.47 31.42 -32.18
CA LYS A 130 0.44 30.80 -31.20
C LYS A 130 -0.23 30.74 -29.85
N GLU A 131 -0.21 29.56 -29.24
CA GLU A 131 -0.64 29.35 -27.87
C GLU A 131 0.29 30.10 -26.92
N PHE A 132 1.60 30.05 -27.17
CA PHE A 132 2.61 30.74 -26.37
C PHE A 132 3.35 31.80 -27.19
N ALA A 133 2.69 32.94 -27.41
CA ALA A 133 3.32 34.10 -28.06
C ALA A 133 4.16 34.91 -27.07
N ARG A 134 5.39 35.27 -27.46
CA ARG A 134 6.23 36.22 -26.73
C ARG A 134 5.69 37.65 -26.86
N PRO A 135 5.19 38.30 -25.80
CA PRO A 135 4.67 39.66 -25.90
C PRO A 135 5.80 40.66 -26.17
N PRO A 136 5.51 41.81 -26.83
CA PRO A 136 6.48 42.90 -26.95
C PRO A 136 6.99 43.36 -25.58
N ALA A 137 8.23 43.85 -25.54
CA ALA A 137 8.79 44.43 -24.33
C ALA A 137 7.95 45.62 -23.84
N GLY A 138 7.68 45.68 -22.54
CA GLY A 138 6.91 46.76 -21.92
C GLY A 138 6.12 46.33 -20.69
N ALA A 139 5.35 47.26 -20.11
CA ALA A 139 4.66 47.08 -18.84
C ALA A 139 3.74 45.84 -18.81
N ARG A 140 3.03 45.54 -19.90
CA ARG A 140 2.15 44.36 -19.98
C ARG A 140 2.92 43.05 -19.81
N ARG A 141 4.10 42.95 -20.41
CA ARG A 141 4.97 41.78 -20.30
C ARG A 141 5.53 41.62 -18.88
N THR A 142 5.93 42.73 -18.26
CA THR A 142 6.38 42.73 -16.86
C THR A 142 5.26 42.31 -15.90
N ILE A 143 4.03 42.81 -16.11
CA ILE A 143 2.86 42.41 -15.31
C ILE A 143 2.55 40.92 -15.50
N ALA A 144 2.60 40.42 -16.74
CA ALA A 144 2.41 39.01 -17.04
C ALA A 144 3.46 38.14 -16.32
N ARG A 145 4.74 38.52 -16.40
CA ARG A 145 5.84 37.85 -15.69
C ARG A 145 5.58 37.73 -14.19
N VAL A 146 5.16 38.81 -13.52
CA VAL A 146 4.83 38.79 -12.08
C VAL A 146 3.69 37.82 -11.77
N LYS A 147 2.65 37.77 -12.62
CA LYS A 147 1.54 36.83 -12.43
C LYS A 147 2.00 35.38 -12.62
N ILE A 148 2.79 35.10 -13.65
CA ILE A 148 3.33 33.77 -13.94
C ILE A 148 4.26 33.30 -12.81
N GLN A 149 5.10 34.17 -12.26
CA GLN A 149 5.94 33.86 -11.09
C GLN A 149 5.11 33.47 -9.87
N ARG A 150 3.94 34.11 -9.66
CA ARG A 150 3.02 33.71 -8.58
C ARG A 150 2.39 32.33 -8.85
N MET A 151 2.01 32.06 -10.10
CA MET A 151 1.49 30.75 -10.51
C MET A 151 2.55 29.65 -10.34
N TRP A 152 3.81 29.93 -10.70
CA TRP A 152 4.94 29.01 -10.52
C TRP A 152 5.13 28.64 -9.04
N ARG A 153 5.16 29.63 -8.14
CA ARG A 153 5.28 29.37 -6.70
C ARG A 153 4.13 28.53 -6.17
N PHE A 154 2.90 28.80 -6.62
CA PHE A 154 1.74 28.01 -6.26
C PHE A 154 1.83 26.57 -6.78
N TYR A 155 2.32 26.39 -8.01
CA TYR A 155 2.60 25.08 -8.60
C TYR A 155 3.64 24.32 -7.76
N GLU A 156 4.80 24.91 -7.46
CA GLU A 156 5.85 24.29 -6.64
C GLU A 156 5.35 23.86 -5.27
N GLU A 157 4.61 24.72 -4.57
CA GLU A 157 4.05 24.39 -3.26
C GLU A 157 3.04 23.24 -3.34
N THR A 158 2.20 23.24 -4.38
CA THR A 158 1.19 22.21 -4.60
C THR A 158 1.84 20.88 -4.98
N GLU A 159 2.79 20.87 -5.90
CA GLU A 159 3.54 19.68 -6.30
C GLU A 159 4.34 19.10 -5.14
N LYS A 160 4.96 19.92 -4.29
CA LYS A 160 5.66 19.44 -3.09
C LYS A 160 4.71 18.76 -2.11
N LYS A 161 3.52 19.32 -1.89
CA LYS A 161 2.49 18.67 -1.05
C LYS A 161 2.02 17.37 -1.70
N ARG A 162 1.83 17.39 -3.02
CA ARG A 162 1.36 16.25 -3.82
C ARG A 162 2.34 15.08 -3.78
N SER A 163 3.63 15.33 -4.06
CA SER A 163 4.69 14.32 -4.01
C SER A 163 4.84 13.75 -2.59
N GLY A 164 4.83 14.61 -1.57
CA GLY A 164 4.88 14.17 -0.18
C GLY A 164 3.67 13.34 0.25
N LEU A 165 2.47 13.60 -0.30
CA LEU A 165 1.30 12.74 -0.08
C LEU A 165 1.44 11.40 -0.80
N LYS A 166 1.96 11.39 -2.04
CA LYS A 166 2.23 10.17 -2.79
C LYS A 166 3.21 9.26 -2.06
N GLU A 167 4.34 9.80 -1.61
CA GLU A 167 5.34 9.04 -0.85
C GLU A 167 4.76 8.45 0.45
N LYS A 168 3.98 9.25 1.20
CA LYS A 168 3.29 8.75 2.40
C LYS A 168 2.31 7.62 2.09
N LEU A 169 1.58 7.72 0.98
CA LEU A 169 0.61 6.72 0.60
C LEU A 169 1.28 5.40 0.18
N GLU A 170 2.38 5.46 -0.57
CA GLU A 170 3.18 4.29 -0.93
C GLU A 170 3.82 3.64 0.31
N ALA A 171 4.35 4.44 1.23
CA ALA A 171 4.87 3.92 2.51
C ALA A 171 3.76 3.22 3.32
N GLN A 172 2.56 3.81 3.37
CA GLN A 172 1.41 3.19 4.05
C GLN A 172 0.96 1.90 3.36
N LYS A 173 1.00 1.83 2.02
CA LYS A 173 0.71 0.58 1.29
C LYS A 173 1.64 -0.54 1.73
N ALA A 174 2.94 -0.29 1.75
CA ALA A 174 3.94 -1.27 2.15
C ALA A 174 3.71 -1.76 3.60
N GLU A 175 3.38 -0.85 4.52
CA GLU A 175 3.04 -1.21 5.91
C GLU A 175 1.77 -2.07 6.01
N ILE A 176 0.74 -1.78 5.21
CA ILE A 176 -0.48 -2.61 5.17
C ILE A 176 -0.18 -4.00 4.62
N GLU A 177 0.58 -4.10 3.53
CA GLU A 177 0.99 -5.38 2.94
C GLU A 177 1.79 -6.22 3.93
N LYS A 178 2.74 -5.60 4.64
CA LYS A 178 3.50 -6.24 5.71
C LYS A 178 2.59 -6.70 6.85
N ALA A 179 1.64 -5.87 7.27
CA ALA A 179 0.68 -6.25 8.30
C ALA A 179 -0.20 -7.43 7.87
N PHE A 180 -0.61 -7.49 6.59
CA PHE A 180 -1.36 -8.62 6.04
C PHE A 180 -0.54 -9.91 6.02
N GLN A 181 0.72 -9.84 5.60
CA GLN A 181 1.66 -10.97 5.62
C GLN A 181 1.86 -11.52 7.05
N LEU A 182 2.13 -10.63 8.00
CA LEU A 182 2.29 -10.97 9.42
C LEU A 182 1.00 -11.54 10.02
N ALA A 183 -0.17 -10.95 9.75
CA ALA A 183 -1.43 -11.48 10.25
C ALA A 183 -1.72 -12.89 9.71
N ARG A 184 -1.50 -13.10 8.40
CA ARG A 184 -1.76 -14.38 7.74
C ARG A 184 -0.87 -15.50 8.27
N ALA A 185 0.44 -15.26 8.30
CA ALA A 185 1.45 -16.30 8.44
C ALA A 185 2.39 -16.09 9.63
N GLY A 186 2.28 -15.01 10.39
CA GLY A 186 3.20 -14.69 11.48
C GLY A 186 4.61 -14.32 11.03
N THR A 187 4.84 -14.16 9.71
CA THR A 187 6.15 -13.90 9.10
C THR A 187 6.04 -12.81 8.04
N GLU A 188 7.15 -12.12 7.78
CA GLU A 188 7.22 -11.04 6.78
C GLU A 188 7.13 -11.57 5.33
N THR A 189 7.33 -12.87 5.08
CA THR A 189 7.16 -13.43 3.73
C THR A 189 5.68 -13.66 3.38
N GLY A 190 4.82 -13.68 4.40
CA GLY A 190 3.42 -14.09 4.28
C GLY A 190 3.21 -15.54 3.89
N SER A 191 4.26 -16.32 3.64
CA SER A 191 4.14 -17.73 3.27
C SER A 191 3.86 -18.55 4.50
N VAL A 192 2.84 -19.41 4.44
CA VAL A 192 2.50 -20.29 5.55
C VAL A 192 3.51 -21.43 5.57
N THR A 193 4.35 -21.46 6.60
CA THR A 193 5.38 -22.47 6.84
C THR A 193 5.28 -22.99 8.27
N SER A 194 6.17 -23.88 8.70
CA SER A 194 6.23 -24.32 10.10
C SER A 194 6.40 -23.16 11.09
N GLU A 195 7.02 -22.06 10.67
CA GLU A 195 7.19 -20.85 11.50
C GLU A 195 5.88 -20.11 11.74
N SER A 196 4.86 -20.33 10.91
CA SER A 196 3.54 -19.73 11.07
C SER A 196 2.77 -20.26 12.27
N PHE A 197 3.22 -21.37 12.84
CA PHE A 197 2.56 -22.09 13.92
C PHE A 197 3.39 -22.07 15.19
N ASN A 198 2.73 -22.22 16.34
CA ASN A 198 3.44 -22.40 17.60
C ASN A 198 4.14 -23.78 17.63
N THR A 199 5.36 -23.85 18.19
CA THR A 199 6.18 -25.07 18.30
C THR A 199 5.87 -25.90 19.56
N ALA A 200 4.88 -25.51 20.34
CA ALA A 200 4.37 -26.30 21.43
C ALA A 200 3.40 -27.37 20.93
N ASN A 201 3.14 -28.37 21.78
CA ASN A 201 2.09 -29.35 21.48
C ASN A 201 0.73 -28.67 21.26
N ARG A 202 -0.17 -29.35 20.55
CA ARG A 202 -1.49 -28.80 20.19
C ARG A 202 -2.27 -28.25 21.39
N SER A 203 -2.21 -28.89 22.55
CA SER A 203 -2.92 -28.41 23.74
C SER A 203 -2.43 -27.04 24.19
N THR A 204 -1.12 -26.81 24.13
CA THR A 204 -0.52 -25.51 24.45
C THR A 204 -0.78 -24.51 23.33
N ALA A 205 -0.48 -24.88 22.08
CA ALA A 205 -0.62 -24.02 20.91
C ALA A 205 -2.07 -23.58 20.62
N CYS A 206 -3.05 -24.39 20.99
CA CYS A 206 -4.47 -24.14 20.76
C CYS A 206 -5.29 -23.86 22.03
N GLY A 207 -4.68 -23.90 23.22
CA GLY A 207 -5.38 -23.84 24.51
C GLY A 207 -5.62 -22.45 25.10
N GLY A 208 -5.19 -21.39 24.42
CA GLY A 208 -5.57 -20.01 24.78
C GLY A 208 -4.90 -19.40 26.01
N LYS A 209 -3.97 -20.09 26.69
CA LYS A 209 -3.27 -19.59 27.89
C LYS A 209 -1.76 -19.80 27.81
N GLY A 210 -1.00 -18.74 28.09
CA GLY A 210 0.48 -18.75 28.12
C GLY A 210 1.12 -18.01 26.92
N ALA A 211 2.43 -17.77 26.98
CA ALA A 211 3.19 -17.11 25.91
C ALA A 211 3.20 -17.91 24.59
N ASP A 212 2.90 -19.21 24.67
CA ASP A 212 2.88 -20.15 23.55
C ASP A 212 1.46 -20.53 23.08
N ALA A 213 0.45 -19.72 23.41
CA ALA A 213 -0.94 -19.98 23.07
C ALA A 213 -1.33 -19.53 21.64
N THR A 214 -2.59 -19.77 21.27
CA THR A 214 -3.26 -19.28 20.05
C THR A 214 -3.02 -17.79 19.80
N GLY A 215 -3.10 -17.36 18.53
CA GLY A 215 -2.94 -15.96 18.14
C GLY A 215 -1.59 -15.63 17.50
N LYS A 216 -0.78 -16.64 17.17
CA LYS A 216 0.49 -16.43 16.42
C LYS A 216 0.26 -15.95 14.99
N SER A 217 -0.76 -16.50 14.33
CA SER A 217 -1.17 -16.15 12.98
C SER A 217 -2.59 -16.65 12.71
N LEU A 218 -3.27 -16.07 11.73
CA LEU A 218 -4.58 -16.56 11.29
C LEU A 218 -4.49 -18.01 10.79
N ALA A 219 -3.38 -18.42 10.17
CA ALA A 219 -3.15 -19.80 9.76
C ALA A 219 -3.10 -20.75 10.98
N ASN A 220 -2.41 -20.35 12.06
CA ASN A 220 -2.37 -21.11 13.30
C ASN A 220 -3.76 -21.23 13.93
N ASP A 221 -4.51 -20.13 13.98
CA ASP A 221 -5.82 -20.11 14.61
C ASP A 221 -6.85 -20.94 13.82
N LEU A 222 -6.79 -20.89 12.48
CA LEU A 222 -7.60 -21.72 11.60
C LEU A 222 -7.29 -23.22 11.81
N THR A 223 -6.01 -23.58 11.85
CA THR A 223 -5.59 -24.97 12.10
C THR A 223 -6.03 -25.44 13.48
N CYS A 224 -5.92 -24.60 14.51
CA CYS A 224 -6.40 -24.91 15.86
C CYS A 224 -7.91 -25.11 15.94
N LEU A 225 -8.68 -24.30 15.19
CA LEU A 225 -10.13 -24.38 15.15
C LEU A 225 -10.62 -25.67 14.48
N CYS A 226 -9.94 -26.09 13.41
CA CYS A 226 -10.45 -27.14 12.52
C CYS A 226 -9.78 -28.51 12.67
N SER A 227 -8.71 -28.61 13.46
CA SER A 227 -8.01 -29.87 13.73
C SER A 227 -8.34 -30.37 15.12
N ALA A 228 -8.56 -31.68 15.32
CA ALA A 228 -8.54 -32.29 16.65
C ALA A 228 -7.56 -33.47 16.74
N THR A 229 -7.30 -33.90 17.97
CA THR A 229 -6.37 -34.97 18.31
C THR A 229 -6.94 -36.37 18.11
N ASN A 230 -8.26 -36.51 17.92
CA ASN A 230 -8.96 -37.77 17.78
C ASN A 230 -9.96 -37.72 16.60
N ILE A 231 -9.82 -38.70 15.70
CA ILE A 231 -10.62 -38.88 14.47
C ILE A 231 -12.13 -38.87 14.73
N GLN A 232 -12.60 -39.42 15.84
CA GLN A 232 -14.03 -39.51 16.16
C GLN A 232 -14.69 -38.15 16.43
N TYR A 233 -13.92 -37.13 16.78
CA TYR A 233 -14.43 -35.83 17.24
C TYR A 233 -14.20 -34.70 16.24
N ALA A 234 -13.30 -34.86 15.25
CA ALA A 234 -12.92 -33.78 14.34
C ALA A 234 -13.41 -33.91 12.89
N GLN A 235 -14.06 -35.02 12.52
CA GLN A 235 -14.62 -35.12 11.17
C GLN A 235 -15.63 -34.00 10.94
N ASN A 236 -15.41 -33.25 9.86
CA ASN A 236 -16.27 -32.14 9.46
C ASN A 236 -16.52 -31.09 10.56
N VAL A 237 -15.58 -30.84 11.47
CA VAL A 237 -15.82 -29.86 12.57
C VAL A 237 -16.05 -28.44 12.03
N CYS A 238 -15.33 -28.04 10.98
CA CYS A 238 -15.44 -26.72 10.37
C CYS A 238 -16.25 -26.71 9.07
N THR A 239 -16.08 -27.73 8.23
CA THR A 239 -16.78 -27.89 6.96
C THR A 239 -16.73 -29.36 6.53
N ASP A 240 -17.68 -29.76 5.68
CA ASP A 240 -17.71 -31.10 5.09
C ASP A 240 -16.44 -31.36 4.27
N GLY A 241 -15.96 -32.61 4.31
CA GLY A 241 -14.76 -33.04 3.58
C GLY A 241 -13.45 -32.89 4.36
N LEU A 242 -13.48 -32.34 5.58
CA LEU A 242 -12.30 -32.30 6.45
C LEU A 242 -12.03 -33.65 7.12
N PRO A 243 -10.80 -34.18 7.06
CA PRO A 243 -10.45 -35.41 7.75
C PRO A 243 -10.36 -35.18 9.28
N GLY A 244 -10.66 -36.22 10.05
CA GLY A 244 -10.82 -36.12 11.50
C GLY A 244 -9.53 -36.00 12.32
N GLN A 245 -8.34 -36.17 11.74
CA GLN A 245 -7.07 -35.97 12.45
C GLN A 245 -6.07 -35.31 11.52
N LEU A 246 -5.87 -34.02 11.74
CA LEU A 246 -4.96 -33.19 10.94
C LEU A 246 -3.68 -32.82 11.70
N TRP A 247 -3.75 -32.69 13.02
CA TRP A 247 -2.61 -32.37 13.88
C TRP A 247 -2.66 -33.20 15.16
N SER A 248 -1.69 -34.10 15.32
CA SER A 248 -1.62 -35.02 16.46
C SER A 248 -0.99 -34.37 17.70
N THR A 249 -1.04 -35.06 18.85
CA THR A 249 -0.45 -34.58 20.12
C THR A 249 1.09 -34.53 20.10
N ASN A 250 1.73 -35.22 19.15
CA ASN A 250 3.18 -35.40 19.10
C ASN A 250 3.75 -34.48 18.02
N ASP A 251 4.05 -33.25 18.42
CA ASP A 251 4.33 -32.11 17.54
C ASP A 251 5.42 -32.38 16.47
N ARG A 252 5.00 -32.41 15.21
CA ARG A 252 5.87 -32.34 14.04
C ARG A 252 5.47 -31.12 13.23
N GLY A 253 6.40 -30.18 12.99
CA GLY A 253 6.12 -28.93 12.27
C GLY A 253 5.51 -29.12 10.86
N SER A 254 5.72 -30.27 10.23
CA SER A 254 5.09 -30.63 8.95
C SER A 254 3.59 -30.89 9.08
N GLU A 255 3.13 -31.54 10.15
CA GLU A 255 1.70 -31.88 10.36
C GLU A 255 0.83 -30.62 10.40
N ARG A 256 1.35 -29.51 10.94
CA ARG A 256 0.63 -28.23 11.02
C ARG A 256 0.44 -27.56 9.66
N THR A 257 1.49 -27.60 8.83
CA THR A 257 1.45 -27.06 7.46
C THR A 257 0.54 -27.92 6.57
N ASP A 258 0.62 -29.24 6.72
CA ASP A 258 -0.25 -30.20 6.01
C ASP A 258 -1.71 -30.03 6.43
N ALA A 259 -1.96 -29.83 7.74
CA ALA A 259 -3.29 -29.52 8.27
C ALA A 259 -3.89 -28.25 7.66
N TYR A 260 -3.12 -27.16 7.66
CA TYR A 260 -3.55 -25.90 7.05
C TYR A 260 -3.84 -26.08 5.56
N THR A 261 -3.00 -26.83 4.85
CA THR A 261 -3.18 -27.12 3.41
C THR A 261 -4.46 -27.91 3.17
N ALA A 262 -4.72 -28.96 3.96
CA ALA A 262 -5.94 -29.75 3.87
C ALA A 262 -7.19 -28.88 4.15
N ILE A 263 -7.12 -27.97 5.12
CA ILE A 263 -8.22 -27.03 5.43
C ILE A 263 -8.44 -26.07 4.27
N LYS A 264 -7.38 -25.51 3.70
CA LYS A 264 -7.45 -24.58 2.57
C LYS A 264 -8.02 -25.26 1.31
N ASN A 265 -7.78 -26.55 1.12
CA ASN A 265 -8.28 -27.29 -0.05
C ASN A 265 -9.79 -27.53 -0.05
N VAL A 266 -10.44 -27.56 1.12
CA VAL A 266 -11.90 -27.72 1.26
C VAL A 266 -12.61 -26.40 1.53
N TRP A 267 -11.85 -25.31 1.61
CA TRP A 267 -12.40 -23.98 1.73
C TRP A 267 -13.02 -23.57 0.39
N ASP A 268 -14.35 -23.47 0.36
CA ASP A 268 -15.07 -22.94 -0.79
C ASP A 268 -14.72 -21.46 -1.02
N ALA A 269 -13.90 -21.20 -2.04
CA ALA A 269 -13.43 -19.86 -2.40
C ALA A 269 -14.56 -18.96 -2.95
N GLU A 270 -15.69 -19.54 -3.37
CA GLU A 270 -16.76 -18.83 -4.09
C GLU A 270 -17.48 -17.75 -3.27
N ALA A 271 -17.55 -17.86 -1.94
CA ALA A 271 -18.36 -16.94 -1.14
C ALA A 271 -17.74 -15.53 -0.93
N VAL A 272 -16.51 -15.28 -1.41
CA VAL A 272 -15.66 -14.19 -0.86
C VAL A 272 -14.88 -13.40 -1.92
N ASN A 273 -15.06 -13.71 -3.21
CA ASN A 273 -14.24 -13.16 -4.31
C ASN A 273 -14.28 -11.63 -4.46
N ASP A 274 -15.31 -10.94 -3.94
CA ASP A 274 -15.50 -9.49 -4.06
C ASP A 274 -14.96 -8.65 -2.89
N LEU A 275 -14.27 -9.25 -1.92
CA LEU A 275 -13.69 -8.49 -0.81
C LEU A 275 -12.57 -7.55 -1.30
N LYS A 276 -12.80 -6.25 -1.14
CA LYS A 276 -11.76 -5.21 -1.29
C LYS A 276 -11.15 -4.89 0.08
N PRO A 277 -9.81 -4.76 0.21
CA PRO A 277 -9.13 -4.39 1.45
C PRO A 277 -9.32 -2.90 1.77
N THR A 278 -10.54 -2.53 2.11
CA THR A 278 -10.90 -1.19 2.60
C THR A 278 -10.93 -1.19 4.12
N ALA A 279 -10.75 -0.02 4.75
CA ALA A 279 -10.89 0.13 6.20
C ALA A 279 -12.24 -0.43 6.70
N HIS A 280 -13.34 -0.13 6.00
CA HIS A 280 -14.66 -0.64 6.34
C HIS A 280 -14.75 -2.17 6.28
N THR A 281 -14.17 -2.79 5.25
CA THR A 281 -14.14 -4.25 5.10
C THR A 281 -13.35 -4.89 6.23
N ILE A 282 -12.15 -4.39 6.53
CA ILE A 282 -11.28 -4.89 7.60
C ILE A 282 -12.04 -4.83 8.93
N GLU A 283 -12.60 -3.68 9.27
CA GLU A 283 -13.36 -3.51 10.51
C GLU A 283 -14.58 -4.43 10.60
N LYS A 284 -15.34 -4.57 9.50
CA LYS A 284 -16.51 -5.45 9.47
C LYS A 284 -16.11 -6.90 9.76
N LEU A 285 -15.04 -7.38 9.14
CA LEU A 285 -14.55 -8.75 9.33
C LEU A 285 -13.99 -8.97 10.74
N LEU A 286 -13.24 -8.01 11.29
CA LEU A 286 -12.76 -8.06 12.67
C LEU A 286 -13.90 -8.03 13.68
N ARG A 287 -14.94 -7.20 13.47
CA ARG A 287 -16.15 -7.20 14.33
C ARG A 287 -16.90 -8.52 14.26
N ASN A 288 -17.02 -9.11 13.07
CA ASN A 288 -17.66 -10.41 12.91
C ASN A 288 -16.88 -11.50 13.67
N PHE A 289 -15.56 -11.55 13.49
CA PHE A 289 -14.69 -12.51 14.18
C PHE A 289 -14.74 -12.34 15.70
N THR A 290 -14.56 -11.12 16.20
CA THR A 290 -14.60 -10.84 17.66
C THR A 290 -15.96 -11.13 18.28
N GLY A 291 -17.05 -10.92 17.54
CA GLY A 291 -18.41 -11.26 17.95
C GLY A 291 -18.68 -12.77 18.09
N LEU A 292 -17.80 -13.64 17.58
CA LEU A 292 -17.87 -15.09 17.70
C LEU A 292 -17.01 -15.64 18.85
N LEU A 293 -16.11 -14.83 19.41
CA LEU A 293 -15.24 -15.25 20.52
C LEU A 293 -16.07 -15.53 21.78
N GLY A 294 -15.68 -16.56 22.53
CA GLY A 294 -16.30 -16.94 23.82
C GLY A 294 -17.72 -17.50 23.72
N LYS A 295 -18.32 -17.54 22.53
CA LYS A 295 -19.56 -18.25 22.27
C LYS A 295 -19.22 -19.71 22.00
N GLY A 296 -18.98 -20.47 23.07
CA GLY A 296 -18.88 -21.92 22.97
C GLY A 296 -20.12 -22.47 22.25
N VAL A 297 -19.91 -23.42 21.34
CA VAL A 297 -20.98 -24.28 20.83
C VAL A 297 -21.66 -24.86 22.07
N ALA A 298 -22.93 -24.53 22.27
CA ALA A 298 -23.70 -25.04 23.40
C ALA A 298 -23.51 -26.56 23.46
N GLU A 299 -23.06 -27.05 24.62
CA GLU A 299 -23.01 -28.48 24.89
C GLU A 299 -24.40 -29.03 24.59
N GLY A 300 -24.50 -29.87 23.57
CA GLY A 300 -25.73 -30.55 23.22
C GLY A 300 -26.18 -31.39 24.42
N THR A 301 -27.39 -31.09 24.90
CA THR A 301 -28.20 -32.02 25.69
C THR A 301 -28.51 -33.28 24.89
#